data_AF-A0A815SVL3-F1
#
_entry.id   AF-A0A815SVL3-F1
#
_cell.length_a   1.000
_cell.length_b   1.000
_cell.length_c   1.000
_cell.angle_alpha   90.00
_cell.angle_beta   90.00
_cell.angle_gamma   90.00
#
_symmetry.space_group_name_H-M   'P 1'
#
loop_
_entity.id
_entity.type
_entity.pdbx_description
1 polymer ?
#
loop_
_entity_poly.entity_id
_entity_poly.type
_entity_poly.pdbx_seq_one_letter_code
_entity_poly.pdbx_strand_id
1 'polypeptide(L)'
;MVAITRATLARQLQTSNVKVTKKRVAKNKITKKRTRTVKQRKASAPSSSSNSNPTQATSLPLQAYNDAKGKSNIPDALAFDCHWNPVGREYDLGRDGAFMGFSILIGQFCSDGQLTDTAMQKPIDELKMKGFQVKFVKSEDECIKELDSNQYQVAWIISDMHINNRNIISSLTNFHSSGGAIFLFADNTPYVSHANEFLGKKFGVTVEGDYYGTKILTYAENGHQQKGHFGQHDIFTGVKNLYEGITICHPVYSTEKSRKTFVPIATASDGNTCIAVYDPPASSTSNEGRICLDCGFTKLFINWDAAGTARYIVNASCWLLRIENRFT
;
A
#
# COMPACT_ATOMS: atom_id res chain seq x y z
N MET A 1 32.67 -11.32 15.20
CA MET A 1 31.81 -10.14 15.45
C MET A 1 30.47 -10.66 15.96
N VAL A 2 30.06 -10.24 17.16
CA VAL A 2 28.93 -10.82 17.89
C VAL A 2 27.62 -10.41 17.22
N ALA A 3 26.88 -11.38 16.70
CA ALA A 3 25.53 -11.18 16.19
C ALA A 3 24.59 -10.88 17.37
N ILE A 4 24.27 -9.60 17.57
CA ILE A 4 23.22 -9.19 18.50
C ILE A 4 21.89 -9.55 17.83
N THR A 5 21.18 -10.51 18.39
CA THR A 5 19.88 -10.96 17.89
C THR A 5 18.82 -9.86 17.98
N ARG A 6 17.94 -9.77 16.97
CA ARG A 6 16.83 -8.79 16.86
C ARG A 6 15.99 -8.66 18.15
N ALA A 7 15.86 -9.74 18.94
CA ALA A 7 15.20 -9.74 20.25
C ALA A 7 15.83 -8.79 21.29
N THR A 8 17.15 -8.58 21.21
CA THR A 8 17.90 -7.69 22.11
C THR A 8 17.65 -6.23 21.78
N LEU A 9 17.53 -5.90 20.48
CA LEU A 9 17.23 -4.55 20.01
C LEU A 9 15.78 -4.13 20.30
N ALA A 10 14.82 -5.05 20.11
CA ALA A 10 13.41 -4.80 20.41
C ALA A 10 13.14 -4.56 21.91
N ARG A 11 13.83 -5.28 22.80
CA ARG A 11 13.76 -5.04 24.27
C ARG A 11 14.36 -3.70 24.69
N GLN A 12 15.40 -3.22 24.00
CA GLN A 12 15.98 -1.91 24.28
C GLN A 12 15.04 -0.76 23.88
N LEU A 13 14.24 -0.94 22.83
CA LEU A 13 13.25 0.05 22.38
C LEU A 13 11.97 0.08 23.23
N GLN A 14 11.54 -1.06 23.79
CA GLN A 14 10.41 -1.07 24.74
C GLN A 14 10.75 -0.43 26.09
N THR A 15 12.01 -0.54 26.54
CA THR A 15 12.43 0.01 27.84
C THR A 15 12.74 1.51 27.82
N SER A 16 13.05 2.09 26.66
CA SER A 16 13.27 3.53 26.51
C SER A 16 11.95 4.33 26.49
N ASN A 17 10.86 3.76 25.96
CA ASN A 17 9.55 4.43 25.89
C ASN A 17 8.81 4.51 27.24
N VAL A 18 9.17 3.70 28.24
CA VAL A 18 8.55 3.75 29.58
C VAL A 18 9.12 4.87 30.46
N LYS A 19 10.27 5.47 30.09
CA LYS A 19 10.95 6.48 30.93
C LYS A 19 10.55 7.94 30.65
N VAL A 20 9.71 8.21 29.66
CA VAL A 20 9.27 9.59 29.32
C VAL A 20 7.77 9.73 29.51
N THR A 21 7.28 9.73 30.76
CA THR A 21 5.98 10.35 31.13
C THR A 21 5.80 10.43 32.65
N LYS A 22 6.49 11.38 33.29
CA LYS A 22 6.02 11.95 34.57
C LYS A 22 6.39 13.43 34.64
N LYS A 23 5.56 14.30 34.06
CA LYS A 23 5.48 15.70 34.49
C LYS A 23 4.02 16.07 34.76
N ARG A 24 3.80 16.46 36.01
CA ARG A 24 2.56 16.93 36.66
C ARG A 24 1.89 18.03 35.86
N VAL A 25 0.56 17.96 35.73
CA VAL A 25 -0.29 19.13 35.48
C VAL A 25 -1.21 19.30 36.69
N ALA A 26 -1.10 20.48 37.30
CA ALA A 26 -1.83 20.90 38.48
C ALA A 26 -3.29 21.23 38.13
N LYS A 27 -4.20 20.82 39.01
CA LYS A 27 -5.62 21.16 39.01
C LYS A 27 -5.80 22.66 39.30
N ASN A 28 -6.55 23.37 38.47
CA ASN A 28 -7.24 24.58 38.90
C ASN A 28 -8.75 24.49 38.60
N LYS A 29 -9.52 24.56 39.68
CA LYS A 29 -10.97 24.72 39.72
C LYS A 29 -11.32 26.16 39.31
N ILE A 30 -12.24 26.33 38.37
CA ILE A 30 -13.06 27.55 38.29
C ILE A 30 -14.53 27.15 38.09
N THR A 31 -15.36 27.95 38.76
CA THR A 31 -16.71 27.73 39.26
C THR A 31 -17.82 28.02 38.25
N LYS A 32 -18.96 27.37 38.47
CA LYS A 32 -20.29 27.57 37.87
C LYS A 32 -20.72 29.05 37.74
N LYS A 33 -21.45 29.39 36.65
CA LYS A 33 -22.75 30.08 36.73
C LYS A 33 -23.60 30.04 35.44
N ARG A 34 -24.81 29.49 35.61
CA ARG A 34 -26.15 29.89 35.12
C ARG A 34 -26.50 30.02 33.62
N THR A 35 -27.37 29.09 33.21
CA THR A 35 -28.73 29.25 32.59
C THR A 35 -29.00 30.37 31.57
N ARG A 36 -29.51 29.98 30.38
CA ARG A 36 -30.86 30.35 29.90
C ARG A 36 -31.29 29.59 28.61
N THR A 37 -32.44 28.92 28.76
CA THR A 37 -33.62 28.84 27.87
C THR A 37 -33.54 28.37 26.41
N VAL A 38 -34.20 27.23 26.23
CA VAL A 38 -34.86 26.61 25.07
C VAL A 38 -35.52 27.57 24.07
N LYS A 39 -35.37 27.29 22.77
CA LYS A 39 -36.45 27.49 21.79
C LYS A 39 -36.38 26.44 20.67
N GLN A 40 -37.21 25.41 20.81
CA GLN A 40 -37.59 24.49 19.73
C GLN A 40 -38.38 25.27 18.67
N ARG A 41 -38.11 25.01 17.38
CA ARG A 41 -39.09 25.21 16.31
C ARG A 41 -39.13 23.97 15.42
N LYS A 42 -40.37 23.55 15.17
CA LYS A 42 -40.83 22.37 14.46
C LYS A 42 -40.57 22.44 12.96
N ALA A 43 -40.57 21.23 12.39
CA ALA A 43 -40.54 20.85 10.99
C ALA A 43 -41.66 21.46 10.13
N SER A 44 -41.39 21.49 8.82
CA SER A 44 -42.39 21.38 7.75
C SER A 44 -41.73 20.87 6.47
N ALA A 45 -42.13 19.68 6.03
CA ALA A 45 -41.95 19.16 4.67
C ALA A 45 -42.92 19.85 3.70
N PRO A 46 -42.65 19.78 2.38
CA PRO A 46 -43.72 19.33 1.49
C PRO A 46 -43.26 18.35 0.39
N SER A 47 -44.06 17.29 0.26
CA SER A 47 -44.57 16.60 -0.95
C SER A 47 -43.75 16.49 -2.25
N SER A 48 -43.48 15.23 -2.61
CA SER A 48 -43.64 14.56 -3.92
C SER A 48 -44.08 15.37 -5.15
N SER A 49 -43.32 15.27 -6.25
CA SER A 49 -43.61 14.45 -7.45
C SER A 49 -43.10 15.11 -8.74
N SER A 50 -42.21 14.44 -9.49
CA SER A 50 -42.36 14.26 -10.94
C SER A 50 -41.24 13.38 -11.53
N ASN A 51 -41.66 12.45 -12.37
CA ASN A 51 -40.88 11.54 -13.19
C ASN A 51 -40.02 12.30 -14.22
N SER A 52 -38.78 11.82 -14.43
CA SER A 52 -38.15 11.83 -15.76
C SER A 52 -37.04 10.77 -15.87
N ASN A 53 -37.33 9.76 -16.70
CA ASN A 53 -36.48 8.88 -17.52
C ASN A 53 -35.08 8.43 -17.02
N PRO A 54 -34.81 7.10 -16.98
CA PRO A 54 -33.46 6.58 -16.85
C PRO A 54 -32.79 6.52 -18.22
N THR A 55 -32.21 7.63 -18.65
CA THR A 55 -31.33 7.64 -19.82
C THR A 55 -30.04 8.35 -19.48
N GLN A 56 -29.05 7.56 -19.02
CA GLN A 56 -27.65 7.69 -19.39
C GLN A 56 -26.86 6.62 -18.60
N ALA A 57 -26.41 5.58 -19.31
CA ALA A 57 -25.29 4.77 -18.87
C ALA A 57 -24.07 5.69 -18.76
N THR A 58 -23.89 6.27 -17.58
CA THR A 58 -22.85 7.24 -17.26
C THR A 58 -21.60 6.46 -16.86
N SER A 59 -20.57 6.54 -17.70
CA SER A 59 -19.14 6.23 -17.46
C SER A 59 -18.75 5.73 -16.05
N LEU A 60 -18.98 4.45 -15.78
CA LEU A 60 -18.55 3.72 -14.58
C LEU A 60 -17.04 3.88 -14.23
N PRO A 61 -16.09 3.94 -15.20
CA PRO A 61 -14.66 4.08 -14.87
C PRO A 61 -14.31 5.37 -14.12
N LEU A 62 -15.05 6.47 -14.37
CA LEU A 62 -14.73 7.79 -13.82
C LEU A 62 -15.09 7.93 -12.34
N GLN A 63 -15.91 7.02 -11.79
CA GLN A 63 -16.37 7.10 -10.40
C GLN A 63 -15.55 6.25 -9.44
N ALA A 64 -14.58 5.46 -9.93
CA ALA A 64 -13.80 4.58 -9.05
C ALA A 64 -12.72 5.29 -8.24
N TYR A 65 -12.23 6.43 -8.73
CA TYR A 65 -11.19 7.22 -8.07
C TYR A 65 -11.76 8.52 -7.49
N ASN A 66 -11.19 8.99 -6.38
CA ASN A 66 -11.53 10.31 -5.82
C ASN A 66 -10.94 11.44 -6.68
N ASP A 67 -11.45 12.66 -6.50
CA ASP A 67 -10.97 13.88 -7.19
C ASP A 67 -9.53 14.27 -6.80
N ALA A 68 -9.02 13.64 -5.73
CA ALA A 68 -7.65 13.74 -5.27
C ALA A 68 -6.67 12.93 -6.14
N LYS A 69 -7.13 12.08 -7.06
CA LYS A 69 -6.28 11.20 -7.90
C LYS A 69 -5.04 11.93 -8.41
N GLY A 70 -3.88 11.35 -8.13
CA GLY A 70 -2.58 11.85 -8.57
C GLY A 70 -2.13 13.09 -7.80
N LYS A 71 -2.73 13.47 -6.67
CA LYS A 71 -2.27 14.61 -5.87
C LYS A 71 -1.70 14.12 -4.54
N SER A 72 -0.38 14.10 -4.44
CA SER A 72 0.33 13.76 -3.18
C SER A 72 0.21 14.88 -2.15
N ASN A 73 0.41 16.13 -2.58
CA ASN A 73 0.30 17.32 -1.73
C ASN A 73 -1.06 17.99 -1.93
N ILE A 74 -1.89 18.00 -0.88
CA ILE A 74 -3.24 18.59 -0.88
C ILE A 74 -3.29 19.65 0.23
N PRO A 75 -2.84 20.89 -0.04
CA PRO A 75 -2.73 21.93 0.99
C PRO A 75 -4.09 22.37 1.55
N ASP A 76 -5.15 22.24 0.75
CA ASP A 76 -6.51 22.65 1.11
C ASP A 76 -7.30 21.57 1.88
N ALA A 77 -6.62 20.51 2.33
CA ALA A 77 -7.26 19.48 3.14
C ALA A 77 -7.75 20.04 4.48
N LEU A 78 -8.90 19.56 4.95
CA LEU A 78 -9.54 20.09 6.17
C LEU A 78 -8.72 19.82 7.45
N ALA A 79 -7.94 18.74 7.46
CA ALA A 79 -7.09 18.34 8.57
C ALA A 79 -5.90 17.51 8.10
N PHE A 80 -4.85 17.48 8.91
CA PHE A 80 -3.63 16.70 8.69
C PHE A 80 -3.29 15.85 9.91
N ASP A 81 -2.70 14.67 9.69
CA ASP A 81 -2.18 13.82 10.75
C ASP A 81 -0.86 14.36 11.33
N CYS A 82 -0.27 13.66 12.30
CA CYS A 82 1.02 14.05 12.90
C CYS A 82 2.21 13.96 11.93
N HIS A 83 1.99 13.40 10.74
CA HIS A 83 2.95 13.29 9.65
C HIS A 83 2.61 14.22 8.48
N TRP A 84 1.70 15.18 8.66
CA TRP A 84 1.28 16.13 7.62
C TRP A 84 0.66 15.49 6.37
N ASN A 85 0.11 14.27 6.48
CA ASN A 85 -0.76 13.71 5.45
C ASN A 85 -2.21 14.15 5.69
N PRO A 86 -2.99 14.43 4.63
CA PRO A 86 -4.38 14.83 4.77
C PRO A 86 -5.21 13.72 5.44
N VAL A 87 -6.09 14.08 6.39
CA VAL A 87 -6.97 13.12 7.09
C VAL A 87 -8.28 12.97 6.34
N GLY A 88 -8.70 11.73 6.08
CA GLY A 88 -9.96 11.45 5.38
C GLY A 88 -9.77 10.52 4.17
N ARG A 89 -10.80 9.73 3.84
CA ARG A 89 -10.74 8.73 2.75
C ARG A 89 -11.10 9.32 1.38
N GLU A 90 -11.64 10.54 1.37
CA GLU A 90 -11.79 11.38 0.18
C GLU A 90 -10.44 11.76 -0.45
N TYR A 91 -9.35 11.64 0.30
CA TYR A 91 -7.98 11.89 -0.15
C TYR A 91 -7.24 10.61 -0.57
N ASP A 92 -7.86 9.44 -0.50
CA ASP A 92 -7.30 8.20 -1.06
C ASP A 92 -7.43 8.21 -2.59
N LEU A 93 -6.69 7.36 -3.29
CA LEU A 93 -6.86 7.15 -4.72
C LEU A 93 -8.26 6.58 -5.02
N GLY A 94 -8.59 5.44 -4.42
CA GLY A 94 -9.84 4.72 -4.66
C GLY A 94 -10.99 5.19 -3.77
N ARG A 95 -12.19 5.31 -4.33
CA ARG A 95 -13.41 5.52 -3.55
C ARG A 95 -13.79 4.26 -2.79
N ASP A 96 -14.42 4.44 -1.64
CA ASP A 96 -14.99 3.31 -0.89
C ASP A 96 -16.09 2.61 -1.69
N GLY A 97 -16.13 1.27 -1.62
CA GLY A 97 -17.08 0.43 -2.36
C GLY A 97 -16.90 0.39 -3.89
N ALA A 98 -16.03 1.19 -4.49
CA ALA A 98 -15.87 1.25 -5.95
C ALA A 98 -15.29 -0.02 -6.57
N PHE A 99 -14.68 -0.88 -5.77
CA PHE A 99 -13.97 -2.08 -6.21
C PHE A 99 -14.77 -3.37 -5.93
N MET A 100 -16.08 -3.26 -5.71
CA MET A 100 -16.99 -4.40 -5.58
C MET A 100 -16.93 -5.30 -6.82
N GLY A 101 -16.84 -6.62 -6.58
CA GLY A 101 -16.75 -7.63 -7.64
C GLY A 101 -15.31 -7.99 -8.04
N PHE A 102 -14.30 -7.28 -7.53
CA PHE A 102 -12.89 -7.62 -7.75
C PHE A 102 -12.28 -8.29 -6.52
N SER A 103 -11.34 -9.20 -6.77
CA SER A 103 -10.74 -10.05 -5.75
C SER A 103 -9.22 -9.86 -5.69
N ILE A 104 -8.70 -9.78 -4.46
CA ILE A 104 -7.28 -9.73 -4.12
C ILE A 104 -6.89 -11.01 -3.39
N LEU A 105 -5.85 -11.67 -3.89
CA LEU A 105 -5.16 -12.75 -3.19
C LEU A 105 -3.96 -12.16 -2.43
N ILE A 106 -3.80 -12.50 -1.16
CA ILE A 106 -2.63 -12.13 -0.35
C ILE A 106 -1.91 -13.40 0.07
N GLY A 107 -0.72 -13.64 -0.47
CA GLY A 107 0.21 -14.67 -0.02
C GLY A 107 1.29 -14.06 0.87
N GLN A 108 1.26 -14.40 2.16
CA GLN A 108 2.33 -14.05 3.11
C GLN A 108 3.16 -15.28 3.44
N PHE A 109 4.38 -15.33 2.92
CA PHE A 109 5.27 -16.46 3.14
C PHE A 109 6.32 -16.20 4.21
N CYS A 110 6.61 -14.93 4.51
CA CYS A 110 7.56 -14.60 5.57
C CYS A 110 7.11 -15.15 6.92
N SER A 111 7.97 -15.98 7.50
CA SER A 111 7.75 -16.65 8.78
C SER A 111 8.56 -15.99 9.90
N ASP A 112 8.46 -14.67 10.04
CA ASP A 112 9.05 -13.98 11.21
C ASP A 112 8.09 -14.13 12.41
N GLY A 113 8.57 -14.67 13.53
CA GLY A 113 7.80 -14.85 14.76
C GLY A 113 7.27 -13.55 15.39
N GLN A 114 7.66 -12.39 14.85
CA GLN A 114 7.07 -11.09 15.18
C GLN A 114 5.74 -10.81 14.44
N LEU A 115 5.42 -11.58 13.41
CA LEU A 115 4.16 -11.46 12.66
C LEU A 115 3.06 -12.22 13.39
N THR A 116 2.28 -11.48 14.17
CA THR A 116 1.07 -12.04 14.79
C THR A 116 0.09 -12.52 13.72
N ASP A 117 -0.75 -13.51 14.05
CA ASP A 117 -1.80 -13.98 13.13
C ASP A 117 -2.77 -12.86 12.69
N THR A 118 -2.83 -11.78 13.46
CA THR A 118 -3.68 -10.60 13.22
C THR A 118 -2.99 -9.51 12.42
N ALA A 119 -1.71 -9.64 12.06
CA ALA A 119 -0.93 -8.57 11.43
C ALA A 119 -1.55 -8.10 10.09
N MET A 120 -2.22 -9.00 9.36
CA MET A 120 -2.90 -8.67 8.11
C MET A 120 -4.34 -8.20 8.26
N GLN A 121 -4.91 -8.19 9.47
CA GLN A 121 -6.31 -7.83 9.67
C GLN A 121 -6.59 -6.39 9.21
N LYS A 122 -5.77 -5.43 9.63
CA LYS A 122 -5.91 -4.02 9.23
C LYS A 122 -5.81 -3.81 7.71
N PRO A 123 -4.75 -4.28 7.02
CA PRO A 123 -4.70 -4.22 5.55
C PRO A 123 -5.92 -4.84 4.87
N ILE A 124 -6.38 -6.01 5.33
CA ILE A 124 -7.53 -6.70 4.77
C ILE A 124 -8.81 -5.87 4.95
N ASP A 125 -9.03 -5.29 6.13
CA ASP A 125 -10.22 -4.49 6.41
C ASP A 125 -10.25 -3.22 5.57
N GLU A 126 -9.12 -2.52 5.40
CA GLU A 126 -9.02 -1.33 4.56
C GLU A 126 -9.29 -1.65 3.07
N LEU A 127 -8.81 -2.78 2.57
CA LEU A 127 -9.13 -3.25 1.21
C LEU A 127 -10.62 -3.57 1.04
N LYS A 128 -11.24 -4.21 2.05
CA LYS A 128 -12.67 -4.49 2.04
C LYS A 128 -13.51 -3.21 2.06
N MET A 129 -13.05 -2.15 2.73
CA MET A 129 -13.71 -0.84 2.68
C MET A 129 -13.73 -0.24 1.27
N LYS A 130 -12.70 -0.52 0.45
CA LYS A 130 -12.71 -0.17 -0.99
C LYS A 130 -13.64 -1.06 -1.83
N GLY A 131 -14.13 -2.17 -1.29
CA GLY A 131 -15.07 -3.09 -1.94
C GLY A 131 -14.42 -4.39 -2.43
N PHE A 132 -13.11 -4.56 -2.25
CA PHE A 132 -12.43 -5.79 -2.66
C PHE A 132 -12.88 -6.99 -1.82
N GLN A 133 -13.00 -8.13 -2.49
CA GLN A 133 -12.97 -9.43 -1.82
C GLN A 133 -11.52 -9.81 -1.59
N VAL A 134 -11.17 -10.27 -0.38
CA VAL A 134 -9.77 -10.55 -0.03
C VAL A 134 -9.65 -11.97 0.53
N LYS A 135 -8.79 -12.77 -0.10
CA LYS A 135 -8.38 -14.09 0.40
C LYS A 135 -6.93 -13.98 0.89
N PHE A 136 -6.71 -14.39 2.13
CA PHE A 136 -5.39 -14.41 2.75
C PHE A 136 -4.92 -15.85 2.96
N VAL A 137 -3.72 -16.16 2.49
CA VAL A 137 -3.10 -17.49 2.54
C VAL A 137 -1.67 -17.38 3.07
N LYS A 138 -1.22 -18.44 3.74
CA LYS A 138 0.13 -18.50 4.36
C LYS A 138 1.03 -19.58 3.76
N SER A 139 0.50 -20.46 2.91
CA SER A 139 1.28 -21.48 2.24
C SER A 139 1.37 -21.22 0.75
N GLU A 140 2.52 -21.56 0.16
CA GLU A 140 2.73 -21.47 -1.28
C GLU A 140 1.77 -22.39 -2.03
N ASP A 141 1.45 -23.58 -1.49
CA ASP A 141 0.50 -24.52 -2.09
C ASP A 141 -0.92 -23.96 -2.21
N GLU A 142 -1.43 -23.30 -1.15
CA GLU A 142 -2.74 -22.66 -1.22
C GLU A 142 -2.69 -21.47 -2.17
N CYS A 143 -1.61 -20.67 -2.15
CA CYS A 143 -1.44 -19.55 -3.07
C CYS A 143 -1.42 -20.01 -4.54
N ILE A 144 -0.70 -21.08 -4.89
CA ILE A 144 -0.68 -21.68 -6.24
C ILE A 144 -2.10 -22.04 -6.67
N LYS A 145 -2.85 -22.77 -5.82
CA LYS A 145 -4.23 -23.16 -6.11
C LYS A 145 -5.13 -21.95 -6.38
N GLU A 146 -5.00 -20.90 -5.57
CA GLU A 146 -5.80 -19.69 -5.71
C GLU A 146 -5.40 -18.87 -6.95
N LEU A 147 -4.10 -18.74 -7.26
CA LEU A 147 -3.63 -18.08 -8.49
C LEU A 147 -4.16 -18.78 -9.74
N ASP A 148 -4.12 -20.11 -9.76
CA ASP A 148 -4.54 -20.93 -10.91
C ASP A 148 -6.08 -20.99 -11.07
N SER A 149 -6.85 -20.50 -10.09
CA SER A 149 -8.33 -20.47 -10.13
C SER A 149 -8.91 -19.41 -11.07
N ASN A 150 -8.10 -18.45 -11.53
CA ASN A 150 -8.49 -17.29 -12.33
C ASN A 150 -9.55 -16.37 -11.67
N GLN A 151 -9.77 -16.47 -10.36
CA GLN A 151 -10.76 -15.64 -9.65
C GLN A 151 -10.23 -14.26 -9.24
N TYR A 152 -8.92 -14.09 -9.21
CA TYR A 152 -8.26 -12.89 -8.67
C TYR A 152 -7.78 -11.97 -9.79
N GLN A 153 -7.76 -10.66 -9.51
CA GLN A 153 -7.22 -9.66 -10.44
C GLN A 153 -5.93 -9.03 -9.91
N VAL A 154 -5.72 -9.07 -8.60
CA VAL A 154 -4.50 -8.60 -7.95
C VAL A 154 -3.99 -9.67 -7.00
N ALA A 155 -2.68 -9.90 -6.99
CA ALA A 155 -2.01 -10.76 -6.02
C ALA A 155 -0.95 -9.97 -5.26
N TRP A 156 -1.01 -9.98 -3.93
CA TRP A 156 0.08 -9.52 -3.08
C TRP A 156 0.97 -10.70 -2.72
N ILE A 157 2.27 -10.56 -2.94
CA ILE A 157 3.27 -11.60 -2.66
C ILE A 157 4.29 -11.03 -1.70
N ILE A 158 4.25 -11.48 -0.45
CA ILE A 158 5.20 -11.08 0.59
C ILE A 158 6.27 -12.16 0.71
N SER A 159 7.47 -11.81 0.25
CA SER A 159 8.60 -12.71 0.10
C SER A 159 9.09 -13.28 1.43
N ASP A 160 9.44 -14.56 1.43
CA ASP A 160 10.24 -15.18 2.50
C ASP A 160 11.71 -15.36 2.11
N MET A 161 12.51 -15.89 3.05
CA MET A 161 13.89 -16.30 2.86
C MET A 161 14.07 -17.39 1.80
N HIS A 162 13.09 -18.27 1.65
CA HIS A 162 13.15 -19.43 0.78
C HIS A 162 11.83 -19.62 0.05
N ILE A 163 11.88 -20.32 -1.09
CA ILE A 163 10.70 -20.82 -1.80
C ILE A 163 10.62 -22.31 -1.52
N ASN A 164 9.52 -22.76 -0.94
CA ASN A 164 9.32 -24.16 -0.57
C ASN A 164 8.73 -24.99 -1.73
N ASN A 165 7.86 -24.38 -2.53
CA ASN A 165 7.26 -24.93 -3.73
C ASN A 165 7.54 -24.03 -4.94
N ARG A 166 8.53 -24.42 -5.74
CA ARG A 166 8.98 -23.67 -6.93
C ARG A 166 7.89 -23.45 -7.99
N ASN A 167 6.79 -24.19 -7.97
CA ASN A 167 5.67 -23.98 -8.89
C ASN A 167 5.02 -22.61 -8.71
N ILE A 168 5.17 -21.98 -7.53
CA ILE A 168 4.66 -20.62 -7.28
C ILE A 168 5.15 -19.62 -8.33
N ILE A 169 6.41 -19.73 -8.78
CA ILE A 169 6.98 -18.81 -9.78
C ILE A 169 6.32 -19.00 -11.15
N SER A 170 6.00 -20.25 -11.51
CA SER A 170 5.27 -20.53 -12.75
C SER A 170 3.82 -20.03 -12.69
N SER A 171 3.11 -20.27 -11.58
CA SER A 171 1.75 -19.75 -11.38
C SER A 171 1.71 -18.22 -11.36
N LEU A 172 2.67 -17.55 -10.71
CA LEU A 172 2.79 -16.08 -10.75
C LEU A 172 3.09 -15.56 -12.16
N THR A 173 3.96 -16.25 -12.90
CA THR A 173 4.28 -15.89 -14.28
C THR A 173 3.04 -16.00 -15.16
N ASN A 174 2.26 -17.06 -15.02
CA ASN A 174 1.03 -17.28 -15.77
C ASN A 174 -0.03 -16.24 -15.39
N PHE A 175 -0.32 -16.09 -14.09
CA PHE A 175 -1.24 -15.10 -13.57
C PHE A 175 -0.96 -13.69 -14.12
N HIS A 176 0.29 -13.26 -14.06
CA HIS A 176 0.68 -11.96 -14.59
C HIS A 176 0.55 -11.86 -16.11
N SER A 177 0.99 -12.89 -16.84
CA SER A 177 0.93 -12.90 -18.31
C SER A 177 -0.50 -12.97 -18.84
N SER A 178 -1.45 -13.41 -18.01
CA SER A 178 -2.89 -13.40 -18.26
C SER A 178 -3.59 -12.11 -17.79
N GLY A 179 -2.87 -11.11 -17.29
CA GLY A 179 -3.41 -9.81 -16.89
C GLY A 179 -3.71 -9.62 -15.42
N GLY A 180 -3.29 -10.57 -14.59
CA GLY A 180 -3.22 -10.40 -13.15
C GLY A 180 -2.14 -9.39 -12.74
N ALA A 181 -2.49 -8.46 -11.87
CA ALA A 181 -1.54 -7.48 -11.36
C ALA A 181 -0.87 -7.98 -10.08
N ILE A 182 0.40 -7.64 -9.85
CA ILE A 182 1.16 -8.13 -8.70
C ILE A 182 1.64 -6.97 -7.84
N PHE A 183 1.34 -7.01 -6.54
CA PHE A 183 2.05 -6.23 -5.53
C PHE A 183 3.10 -7.12 -4.90
N LEU A 184 4.36 -6.88 -5.24
CA LEU A 184 5.48 -7.66 -4.77
C LEU A 184 6.18 -6.93 -3.61
N PHE A 185 6.28 -7.63 -2.49
CA PHE A 185 6.89 -7.14 -1.28
C PHE A 185 8.18 -7.91 -1.03
N ALA A 186 9.28 -7.18 -0.96
CA ALA A 186 10.59 -7.65 -0.52
C ALA A 186 11.03 -6.84 0.70
N ASP A 187 12.06 -7.33 1.38
CA ASP A 187 12.72 -6.64 2.49
C ASP A 187 14.21 -7.00 2.42
N ASN A 188 14.97 -6.83 3.50
CA ASN A 188 16.39 -7.15 3.48
C ASN A 188 16.68 -8.60 3.09
N THR A 189 17.81 -8.84 2.43
CA THR A 189 18.34 -10.19 2.22
C THR A 189 18.42 -10.91 3.59
N PRO A 190 17.88 -12.14 3.73
CA PRO A 190 17.39 -13.04 2.67
C PRO A 190 15.90 -12.98 2.31
N TYR A 191 15.08 -12.07 2.86
CA TYR A 191 13.62 -11.97 2.62
C TYR A 191 13.24 -11.41 1.24
N VAL A 192 13.82 -11.98 0.19
CA VAL A 192 13.78 -11.50 -1.19
C VAL A 192 13.45 -12.61 -2.19
N SER A 193 13.36 -13.86 -1.76
CA SER A 193 13.47 -15.02 -2.66
C SER A 193 12.36 -15.10 -3.70
N HIS A 194 11.11 -14.80 -3.33
CA HIS A 194 9.99 -14.79 -4.27
C HIS A 194 10.13 -13.66 -5.29
N ALA A 195 10.50 -12.46 -4.82
CA ALA A 195 10.73 -11.31 -5.68
C ALA A 195 11.86 -11.56 -6.67
N ASN A 196 12.99 -12.09 -6.21
CA ASN A 196 14.17 -12.39 -7.03
C ASN A 196 13.87 -13.41 -8.13
N GLU A 197 13.24 -14.52 -7.78
CA GLU A 197 12.98 -15.59 -8.74
C GLU A 197 11.94 -15.15 -9.80
N PHE A 198 10.88 -14.45 -9.39
CA PHE A 198 9.86 -13.96 -10.32
C PHE A 198 10.40 -12.85 -11.23
N LEU A 199 10.97 -11.79 -10.65
CA LEU A 199 11.46 -10.64 -11.41
C LEU A 199 12.70 -11.00 -12.24
N GLY A 200 13.56 -11.87 -11.74
CA GLY A 200 14.77 -12.31 -12.43
C GLY A 200 14.42 -13.06 -13.70
N LYS A 201 13.48 -14.03 -13.59
CA LYS A 201 13.02 -14.82 -14.74
C LYS A 201 12.31 -13.98 -15.80
N LYS A 202 11.52 -12.99 -15.39
CA LYS A 202 10.63 -12.26 -16.32
C LYS A 202 11.21 -10.96 -16.86
N PHE A 203 11.97 -10.24 -16.04
CA PHE A 203 12.45 -8.91 -16.36
C PHE A 203 13.97 -8.77 -16.24
N GLY A 204 14.69 -9.79 -15.77
CA GLY A 204 16.11 -9.66 -15.46
C GLY A 204 16.35 -8.63 -14.34
N VAL A 205 15.45 -8.57 -13.35
CA VAL A 205 15.58 -7.72 -12.17
C VAL A 205 15.68 -8.61 -10.94
N THR A 206 16.64 -8.33 -10.07
CA THR A 206 16.70 -8.90 -8.72
C THR A 206 16.59 -7.76 -7.70
N VAL A 207 16.52 -8.07 -6.42
CA VAL A 207 16.60 -7.16 -5.30
C VAL A 207 17.63 -7.69 -4.29
N GLU A 208 18.36 -6.78 -3.69
CA GLU A 208 19.37 -7.07 -2.67
C GLU A 208 19.50 -5.91 -1.67
N GLY A 209 20.24 -6.14 -0.57
CA GLY A 209 20.54 -5.11 0.43
C GLY A 209 19.94 -5.41 1.79
N ASP A 210 20.40 -4.66 2.79
CA ASP A 210 19.99 -4.75 4.20
C ASP A 210 20.07 -3.38 4.86
N TYR A 211 19.60 -2.34 4.15
CA TYR A 211 19.66 -0.99 4.66
C TYR A 211 18.71 -0.83 5.85
N TYR A 212 19.23 -0.34 6.98
CA TYR A 212 18.40 0.03 8.13
C TYR A 212 17.79 1.41 7.90
N GLY A 213 16.50 1.43 7.54
CA GLY A 213 15.74 2.62 7.22
C GLY A 213 15.26 3.37 8.47
N THR A 214 13.95 3.33 8.72
CA THR A 214 13.22 4.04 9.78
C THR A 214 13.05 5.55 9.57
N LYS A 215 13.25 6.05 8.33
CA LYS A 215 13.03 7.46 7.98
C LYS A 215 11.65 7.68 7.34
N ILE A 216 11.39 8.96 7.08
CA ILE A 216 10.19 9.42 6.39
C ILE A 216 10.64 9.97 5.05
N LEU A 217 10.12 9.41 3.97
CA LEU A 217 10.25 9.95 2.63
C LEU A 217 9.28 11.11 2.47
N THR A 218 9.72 12.18 1.80
CA THR A 218 8.88 13.34 1.53
C THR A 218 8.54 13.42 0.04
N TYR A 219 7.33 13.84 -0.29
CA TYR A 219 6.95 14.08 -1.68
C TYR A 219 7.76 15.23 -2.30
N ALA A 220 8.21 15.03 -3.53
CA ALA A 220 8.61 16.07 -4.46
C ALA A 220 8.24 15.63 -5.89
N GLU A 221 7.97 16.56 -6.82
CA GLU A 221 7.53 16.24 -8.19
C GLU A 221 8.42 15.15 -8.85
N ASN A 222 9.75 15.38 -8.84
CA ASN A 222 10.78 14.44 -9.29
C ASN A 222 11.51 13.77 -8.12
N GLY A 223 10.82 13.58 -6.98
CA GLY A 223 11.40 13.07 -5.74
C GLY A 223 12.00 11.68 -5.86
N HIS A 224 11.53 10.87 -6.82
CA HIS A 224 12.11 9.56 -7.12
C HIS A 224 13.60 9.61 -7.52
N GLN A 225 14.12 10.77 -7.92
CA GLN A 225 15.55 10.96 -8.25
C GLN A 225 16.38 11.46 -7.06
N GLN A 226 15.74 11.68 -5.91
CA GLN A 226 16.34 12.33 -4.75
C GLN A 226 16.28 11.41 -3.54
N LYS A 227 17.40 11.33 -2.81
CA LYS A 227 17.48 10.57 -1.56
C LYS A 227 16.38 11.00 -0.59
N GLY A 228 15.67 10.04 0.01
CA GLY A 228 14.65 10.32 1.02
C GLY A 228 13.36 10.94 0.46
N HIS A 229 13.07 10.75 -0.83
CA HIS A 229 11.89 11.32 -1.47
C HIS A 229 11.18 10.32 -2.37
N PHE A 230 9.90 10.60 -2.64
CA PHE A 230 9.12 9.90 -3.66
C PHE A 230 8.55 10.90 -4.65
N GLY A 231 8.36 10.42 -5.88
CA GLY A 231 7.91 11.22 -7.02
C GLY A 231 6.40 11.33 -7.12
N GLN A 232 5.97 12.03 -8.16
CA GLN A 232 4.58 12.04 -8.60
C GLN A 232 4.14 10.66 -9.13
N HIS A 233 3.15 10.04 -8.51
CA HIS A 233 2.53 8.78 -8.97
C HIS A 233 1.14 8.58 -8.33
N ASP A 234 0.19 7.95 -9.03
CA ASP A 234 -1.18 7.74 -8.54
C ASP A 234 -1.26 7.01 -7.20
N ILE A 235 -0.35 6.06 -6.96
CA ILE A 235 -0.31 5.30 -5.70
C ILE A 235 0.01 6.17 -4.48
N PHE A 236 0.62 7.34 -4.68
CA PHE A 236 0.90 8.31 -3.63
C PHE A 236 -0.18 9.38 -3.48
N THR A 237 -1.35 9.21 -4.10
CA THR A 237 -2.51 10.10 -3.90
C THR A 237 -2.79 10.31 -2.41
N GLY A 238 -2.81 11.57 -1.98
CA GLY A 238 -3.00 11.96 -0.58
C GLY A 238 -1.86 11.57 0.36
N VAL A 239 -0.69 11.17 -0.15
CA VAL A 239 0.50 10.86 0.67
C VAL A 239 1.53 11.95 0.45
N LYS A 240 1.79 12.75 1.48
CA LYS A 240 2.86 13.77 1.49
C LYS A 240 4.14 13.24 2.14
N ASN A 241 3.99 12.40 3.15
CA ASN A 241 5.07 11.80 3.92
C ASN A 241 4.82 10.30 4.04
N LEU A 242 5.82 9.49 3.68
CA LEU A 242 5.73 8.04 3.63
C LEU A 242 6.83 7.40 4.49
N TYR A 243 6.47 6.48 5.39
CA TYR A 243 7.47 5.68 6.11
C TYR A 243 8.15 4.67 5.17
N GLU A 244 9.49 4.68 5.11
CA GLU A 244 10.25 3.87 4.15
C GLU A 244 10.36 2.38 4.52
N GLY A 245 10.08 2.02 5.78
CA GLY A 245 10.29 0.66 6.31
C GLY A 245 11.42 0.61 7.33
N ILE A 246 11.60 -0.54 7.99
CA ILE A 246 12.66 -0.75 8.98
C ILE A 246 13.94 -1.23 8.29
N THR A 247 13.79 -2.23 7.44
CA THR A 247 14.86 -2.82 6.64
C THR A 247 14.45 -2.75 5.17
N ILE A 248 15.42 -2.43 4.32
CA ILE A 248 15.16 -2.03 2.93
C ILE A 248 16.18 -2.70 2.01
N CYS A 249 15.68 -3.41 1.00
CA CYS A 249 16.44 -3.83 -0.17
C CYS A 249 16.28 -2.82 -1.32
N HIS A 250 16.88 -3.08 -2.47
CA HIS A 250 16.71 -2.27 -3.67
C HIS A 250 16.86 -3.11 -4.94
N PRO A 251 16.21 -2.72 -6.06
CA PRO A 251 16.31 -3.44 -7.31
C PRO A 251 17.69 -3.29 -7.96
N VAL A 252 18.17 -4.41 -8.50
CA VAL A 252 19.37 -4.54 -9.32
C VAL A 252 18.95 -4.99 -10.71
N TYR A 253 19.37 -4.24 -11.71
CA TYR A 253 18.96 -4.43 -13.10
C TYR A 253 20.09 -5.09 -13.89
N SER A 254 19.83 -6.27 -14.45
CA SER A 254 20.82 -6.99 -15.26
C SER A 254 21.03 -6.38 -16.65
N THR A 255 20.06 -5.63 -17.17
CA THR A 255 20.14 -5.01 -18.49
C THR A 255 19.56 -3.59 -18.50
N GLU A 256 19.95 -2.79 -19.49
CA GLU A 256 19.36 -1.47 -19.73
C GLU A 256 17.86 -1.54 -20.07
N LYS A 257 17.43 -2.62 -20.74
CA LYS A 257 16.01 -2.87 -21.00
C LYS A 257 15.25 -3.06 -19.68
N SER A 258 15.81 -3.83 -18.74
CA SER A 258 15.23 -4.04 -17.41
C SER A 258 15.07 -2.70 -16.66
N ARG A 259 16.10 -1.85 -16.71
CA ARG A 259 16.12 -0.51 -16.09
C ARG A 259 15.02 0.40 -16.65
N LYS A 260 14.76 0.34 -17.95
CA LYS A 260 13.70 1.14 -18.60
C LYS A 260 12.29 0.56 -18.40
N THR A 261 12.19 -0.74 -18.09
CA THR A 261 10.92 -1.44 -17.93
C THR A 261 10.33 -1.24 -16.53
N PHE A 262 11.18 -1.32 -15.50
CA PHE A 262 10.78 -1.12 -14.10
C PHE A 262 11.20 0.28 -13.63
N VAL A 263 10.22 1.17 -13.54
CA VAL A 263 10.43 2.61 -13.29
C VAL A 263 10.49 2.88 -11.78
N PRO A 264 11.59 3.45 -11.26
CA PRO A 264 11.66 3.94 -9.89
C PRO A 264 10.68 5.07 -9.64
N ILE A 265 9.95 5.01 -8.53
CA ILE A 265 9.03 6.08 -8.10
C ILE A 265 9.26 6.54 -6.66
N ALA A 266 10.15 5.87 -5.91
CA ALA A 266 10.64 6.35 -4.63
C ALA A 266 12.10 5.92 -4.39
N THR A 267 12.87 6.81 -3.75
CA THR A 267 14.26 6.58 -3.39
C THR A 267 14.41 6.72 -1.87
N ALA A 268 14.91 5.66 -1.24
CA ALA A 268 15.10 5.57 0.20
C ALA A 268 16.15 6.57 0.69
N SER A 269 16.22 6.70 2.02
CA SER A 269 17.13 7.59 2.70
C SER A 269 18.61 7.16 2.64
N ASP A 270 18.94 6.00 2.06
CA ASP A 270 20.29 5.58 1.67
C ASP A 270 20.68 6.02 0.25
N GLY A 271 19.71 6.39 -0.59
CA GLY A 271 19.89 6.83 -1.96
C GLY A 271 19.56 5.75 -3.00
N ASN A 272 19.11 4.57 -2.58
CA ASN A 272 18.69 3.50 -3.48
C ASN A 272 17.18 3.52 -3.74
N THR A 273 16.75 3.00 -4.88
CA THR A 273 15.32 2.82 -5.19
C THR A 273 14.67 1.88 -4.17
N CYS A 274 13.57 2.31 -3.56
CA CYS A 274 12.81 1.48 -2.61
C CYS A 274 11.39 1.15 -3.07
N ILE A 275 10.86 1.87 -4.06
CA ILE A 275 9.59 1.54 -4.71
C ILE A 275 9.76 1.71 -6.21
N ALA A 276 9.40 0.68 -6.98
CA ALA A 276 9.42 0.70 -8.43
C ALA A 276 8.16 0.05 -9.01
N VAL A 277 7.77 0.47 -10.21
CA VAL A 277 6.57 -0.03 -10.87
C VAL A 277 6.84 -0.49 -12.29
N TYR A 278 6.02 -1.43 -12.75
CA TYR A 278 5.88 -1.79 -14.15
C TYR A 278 4.43 -1.54 -14.56
N ASP A 279 4.23 -0.65 -15.52
CA ASP A 279 2.92 -0.36 -16.11
C ASP A 279 2.98 -0.66 -17.62
N PRO A 280 2.51 -1.84 -18.07
CA PRO A 280 2.53 -2.19 -19.48
C PRO A 280 1.78 -1.13 -20.31
N PRO A 281 2.36 -0.61 -21.40
CA PRO A 281 1.71 0.43 -22.20
C PRO A 281 0.44 -0.11 -22.85
N ALA A 282 -0.58 0.75 -22.99
CA ALA A 282 -1.87 0.37 -23.58
C ALA A 282 -1.77 -0.14 -25.03
N SER A 283 -0.72 0.25 -25.76
CA SER A 283 -0.42 -0.22 -27.12
C SER A 283 0.33 -1.56 -27.16
N SER A 284 0.66 -2.14 -26.01
CA SER A 284 1.31 -3.44 -25.93
C SER A 284 0.34 -4.52 -26.40
N THR A 285 0.84 -5.46 -27.21
CA THR A 285 0.13 -6.72 -27.51
C THR A 285 0.13 -7.69 -26.32
N SER A 286 0.84 -7.33 -25.25
CA SER A 286 0.92 -8.11 -24.03
C SER A 286 -0.30 -7.88 -23.15
N ASN A 287 -0.95 -8.97 -22.73
CA ASN A 287 -2.03 -8.94 -21.75
C ASN A 287 -1.52 -8.79 -20.32
N GLU A 288 -0.29 -8.33 -20.11
CA GLU A 288 0.33 -8.29 -18.79
C GLU A 288 -0.33 -7.28 -17.82
N GLY A 289 -0.38 -7.67 -16.54
CA GLY A 289 -0.85 -6.80 -15.46
C GLY A 289 0.20 -5.77 -15.02
N ARG A 290 -0.22 -4.84 -14.17
CA ARG A 290 0.70 -3.91 -13.49
C ARG A 290 1.51 -4.64 -12.41
N ILE A 291 2.71 -4.17 -12.12
CA ILE A 291 3.47 -4.59 -10.94
C ILE A 291 3.85 -3.36 -10.10
N CYS A 292 3.76 -3.49 -8.79
CA CYS A 292 4.37 -2.60 -7.81
C CYS A 292 5.35 -3.43 -6.97
N LEU A 293 6.61 -3.01 -6.91
CA LEU A 293 7.63 -3.56 -6.03
C LEU A 293 7.84 -2.59 -4.86
N ASP A 294 7.61 -3.04 -3.63
CA ASP A 294 8.04 -2.36 -2.40
C ASP A 294 9.18 -3.17 -1.75
N CYS A 295 10.29 -2.50 -1.48
CA CYS A 295 11.50 -3.11 -0.97
C CYS A 295 11.65 -3.09 0.56
N GLY A 296 10.61 -2.73 1.33
CA GLY A 296 10.66 -2.70 2.79
C GLY A 296 9.35 -3.11 3.46
N PHE A 297 8.93 -4.37 3.28
CA PHE A 297 7.60 -4.82 3.72
C PHE A 297 7.34 -4.76 5.22
N THR A 298 8.35 -4.58 6.08
CA THR A 298 8.18 -4.36 7.53
C THR A 298 7.13 -3.27 7.85
N LYS A 299 6.96 -2.28 6.98
CA LYS A 299 5.90 -1.26 7.11
C LYS A 299 4.48 -1.82 7.03
N LEU A 300 4.27 -2.93 6.32
CA LEU A 300 2.97 -3.59 6.15
C LEU A 300 2.39 -4.10 7.48
N PHE A 301 3.26 -4.55 8.40
CA PHE A 301 2.86 -5.29 9.59
C PHE A 301 3.12 -4.54 10.90
N ILE A 302 4.27 -3.88 11.00
CA ILE A 302 4.75 -3.28 12.26
C ILE A 302 4.37 -1.81 12.32
N ASN A 303 4.35 -1.13 11.17
CA ASN A 303 4.22 0.32 11.07
C ASN A 303 3.10 0.72 10.11
N TRP A 304 1.98 -0.03 10.10
CA TRP A 304 0.82 0.25 9.26
C TRP A 304 0.30 1.69 9.42
N ASP A 305 0.24 2.16 10.67
CA ASP A 305 -0.23 3.50 11.02
C ASP A 305 0.89 4.57 10.95
N ALA A 306 2.09 4.22 10.51
CA ALA A 306 3.15 5.21 10.27
C ALA A 306 2.85 6.04 9.02
N ALA A 307 3.57 7.16 8.89
CA ALA A 307 3.34 8.17 7.86
C ALA A 307 2.91 7.59 6.51
N GLY A 308 1.66 7.82 6.13
CA GLY A 308 1.12 7.52 4.81
C GLY A 308 1.06 6.03 4.42
N THR A 309 1.53 5.09 5.24
CA THR A 309 1.73 3.69 4.87
C THR A 309 0.42 3.00 4.50
N ALA A 310 -0.59 3.08 5.36
CA ALA A 310 -1.91 2.51 5.08
C ALA A 310 -2.51 3.01 3.75
N ARG A 311 -2.51 4.34 3.55
CA ARG A 311 -3.05 4.97 2.33
C ARG A 311 -2.27 4.54 1.10
N TYR A 312 -0.94 4.58 1.14
CA TYR A 312 -0.08 4.14 0.04
C TYR A 312 -0.40 2.70 -0.40
N ILE A 313 -0.48 1.76 0.56
CA ILE A 313 -0.71 0.34 0.26
C ILE A 313 -2.10 0.11 -0.36
N VAL A 314 -3.13 0.77 0.17
CA VAL A 314 -4.49 0.70 -0.36
C VAL A 314 -4.55 1.32 -1.76
N ASN A 315 -3.96 2.49 -1.95
CA ASN A 315 -3.89 3.15 -3.25
C ASN A 315 -3.17 2.29 -4.30
N ALA A 316 -2.04 1.69 -3.94
CA ALA A 316 -1.32 0.79 -4.82
C ALA A 316 -2.21 -0.36 -5.30
N SER A 317 -3.06 -0.92 -4.42
CA SER A 317 -4.00 -1.98 -4.80
C SER A 317 -5.11 -1.51 -5.74
N CYS A 318 -5.66 -0.32 -5.50
CA CYS A 318 -6.61 0.31 -6.40
C CYS A 318 -6.00 0.55 -7.79
N TRP A 319 -4.76 1.06 -7.83
CA TRP A 319 -4.03 1.32 -9.07
C TRP A 319 -3.68 0.03 -9.83
N LEU A 320 -3.25 -1.02 -9.12
CA LEU A 320 -2.87 -2.30 -9.71
C LEU A 320 -4.03 -2.95 -10.48
N LEU A 321 -5.28 -2.79 -10.02
CA LEU A 321 -6.44 -3.35 -10.71
C LEU A 321 -6.57 -2.88 -12.17
N ARG A 322 -6.07 -1.65 -12.47
CA ARG A 322 -6.24 -0.96 -13.76
C ARG A 322 -7.72 -0.91 -14.15
N ILE A 323 -8.54 -0.39 -13.24
CA ILE A 323 -10.00 -0.41 -13.35
C ILE A 323 -10.51 0.31 -14.60
N GLU A 324 -9.75 1.29 -15.09
CA GLU A 324 -9.99 2.00 -16.34
C GLU A 324 -10.12 1.07 -17.56
N ASN A 325 -9.53 -0.13 -17.52
CA ASN A 325 -9.55 -1.10 -18.62
C ASN A 325 -10.50 -2.28 -18.35
N ARG A 326 -11.27 -2.26 -17.26
CA ARG A 326 -12.15 -3.37 -16.86
C ARG A 326 -13.61 -3.20 -17.30
N PHE A 327 -13.95 -2.01 -17.79
CA PHE A 327 -15.32 -1.64 -18.19
C PHE A 327 -15.41 -1.17 -19.65
N THR A 328 -14.38 -1.47 -20.45
CA THR A 328 -14.32 -1.21 -21.90
C THR A 328 -14.60 -2.50 -22.66
#